data_AF-A0A531KBL3-F1
#
_entry.id   AF-A0A531KBL3-F1
#
_cell.length_a   1.000
_cell.length_b   1.000
_cell.length_c   1.000
_cell.angle_alpha   90.00
_cell.angle_beta   90.00
_cell.angle_gamma   90.00
#
_symmetry.space_group_name_H-M   'P 1'
#
loop_
_entity.id
_entity.type
_entity.pdbx_description
1 polymer ?
#
loop_
_entity_poly.entity_id
_entity_poly.type
_entity_poly.pdbx_seq_one_letter_code
_entity_poly.pdbx_strand_id
1 'polypeptide(L)'
;AELQLIESEDPLEAGLEILARPPGKKPQTMTLLSGGEQALTAMSLIFAVFLTNPAPICVLDEVDAPLDDHNVERFCNLMDEMSKTTETRFVIITHNPITMARMDRLFGVTMAEQGVSQLVSVDLQAAEAMREAS
;
A
#
# COMPACT_ATOMS: atom_id res chain seq x y z
N ALA A 1 11.62 -7.03 -8.72
CA ALA A 1 12.34 -7.82 -7.70
C ALA A 1 12.30 -9.28 -8.15
N GLU A 2 13.25 -10.09 -7.72
CA GLU A 2 13.25 -11.53 -7.93
C GLU A 2 13.45 -12.25 -6.59
N LEU A 3 12.88 -13.44 -6.49
CA LEU A 3 13.05 -14.33 -5.34
C LEU A 3 14.05 -15.42 -5.74
N GLN A 4 15.09 -15.62 -4.92
CA GLN A 4 16.06 -16.69 -5.11
C GLN A 4 16.02 -17.65 -3.93
N LEU A 5 16.00 -18.95 -4.23
CA LEU A 5 16.21 -19.99 -3.22
C LEU A 5 17.69 -20.02 -2.87
N ILE A 6 17.98 -20.04 -1.58
CA ILE A 6 19.33 -20.14 -1.05
C ILE A 6 19.48 -21.41 -0.22
N GLU A 7 20.71 -21.91 -0.11
CA GLU A 7 21.11 -23.06 0.73
C GLU A 7 20.58 -24.44 0.29
N SER A 8 19.46 -24.50 -0.45
CA SER A 8 18.89 -25.74 -0.99
C SER A 8 18.13 -25.48 -2.30
N GLU A 9 18.00 -26.50 -3.15
CA GLU A 9 17.10 -26.49 -4.32
C GLU A 9 15.68 -26.97 -3.96
N ASP A 10 15.49 -27.60 -2.80
CA ASP A 10 14.16 -27.98 -2.29
C ASP A 10 13.47 -26.75 -1.68
N PRO A 11 12.35 -26.26 -2.26
CA PRO A 11 11.66 -25.06 -1.76
C PRO A 11 11.15 -25.16 -0.31
N LEU A 12 11.00 -26.37 0.23
CA LEU A 12 10.54 -26.57 1.61
C LEU A 12 11.67 -26.41 2.64
N GLU A 13 12.92 -26.61 2.20
CA GLU A 13 14.11 -26.58 3.05
C GLU A 13 15.02 -25.37 2.75
N ALA A 14 14.78 -24.69 1.62
CA ALA A 14 15.55 -23.53 1.19
C ALA A 14 15.14 -22.26 1.94
N GLY A 15 16.13 -21.40 2.19
CA GLY A 15 15.88 -20.00 2.53
C GLY A 15 15.40 -19.20 1.30
N LEU A 16 14.83 -18.02 1.55
CA LEU A 16 14.38 -17.12 0.50
C LEU A 16 15.14 -15.79 0.58
N GLU A 17 15.86 -15.43 -0.48
CA GLU A 17 16.49 -14.12 -0.61
C GLU A 17 15.72 -13.24 -1.60
N ILE A 18 15.47 -11.98 -1.21
CA ILE A 18 14.78 -10.99 -2.03
C ILE A 18 15.83 -10.07 -2.66
N LEU A 19 15.91 -10.11 -4.00
CA LEU A 19 16.76 -9.23 -4.80
C LEU A 19 15.91 -8.17 -5.48
N ALA A 20 16.27 -6.91 -5.28
CA ALA A 20 15.60 -5.78 -5.91
C ALA A 20 16.58 -4.97 -6.77
N ARG A 21 16.04 -4.37 -7.82
CA ARG A 21 16.79 -3.46 -8.68
C ARG A 21 16.07 -2.12 -8.74
N PRO A 22 16.37 -1.18 -7.83
CA PRO A 22 15.82 0.17 -7.90
C PRO A 22 16.22 0.89 -9.21
N PRO A 23 15.45 1.90 -9.63
CA PRO A 23 15.76 2.69 -10.82
C PRO A 23 17.20 3.24 -10.77
N GLY A 24 17.99 2.98 -11.82
CA GLY A 24 19.37 3.44 -11.91
C GLY A 24 20.41 2.68 -11.05
N LYS A 25 20.00 1.67 -10.27
CA LYS A 25 20.91 0.85 -9.46
C LYS A 25 21.11 -0.56 -10.04
N LYS A 26 22.21 -1.21 -9.64
CA LYS A 26 22.43 -2.66 -9.84
C LYS A 26 21.49 -3.46 -8.92
N PRO A 27 21.20 -4.73 -9.22
CA PRO A 27 20.50 -5.63 -8.30
C PRO A 27 21.25 -5.72 -6.96
N GLN A 28 20.51 -5.63 -5.86
CA GLN A 28 21.05 -5.68 -4.49
C GLN A 28 20.07 -6.44 -3.59
N THR A 29 20.60 -7.01 -2.50
CA THR A 29 19.78 -7.63 -1.46
C THR A 29 18.94 -6.58 -0.75
N MET A 30 17.79 -6.99 -0.22
CA MET A 30 16.85 -6.08 0.45
C MET A 30 17.50 -5.29 1.60
N THR A 31 18.47 -5.89 2.31
CA THR A 31 19.21 -5.26 3.43
C THR A 31 20.07 -4.06 3.02
N LEU A 32 20.42 -3.92 1.74
CA LEU A 32 21.26 -2.83 1.21
C LEU A 32 20.46 -1.66 0.60
N LEU A 33 19.13 -1.78 0.55
CA LEU A 33 18.23 -0.76 0.02
C LEU A 33 17.98 0.37 1.05
N SER A 34 17.58 1.56 0.58
CA SER A 34 17.09 2.61 1.49
C SER A 34 15.75 2.22 2.12
N GLY A 35 15.35 2.86 3.23
CA GLY A 35 14.08 2.53 3.90
C GLY A 35 12.85 2.61 2.99
N GLY A 36 12.76 3.65 2.14
CA GLY A 36 11.67 3.77 1.16
C GLY A 36 11.75 2.72 0.04
N GLU A 37 12.95 2.36 -0.42
CA GLU A 37 13.15 1.29 -1.41
C GLU A 37 12.80 -0.10 -0.82
N GLN A 38 13.13 -0.34 0.44
CA GLN A 38 12.74 -1.55 1.19
C GLN A 38 11.23 -1.65 1.30
N ALA A 39 10.56 -0.58 1.75
CA ALA A 39 9.12 -0.54 1.91
C ALA A 39 8.40 -0.80 0.58
N LEU A 40 8.80 -0.12 -0.49
CA LEU A 40 8.21 -0.30 -1.82
C LEU A 40 8.44 -1.72 -2.36
N THR A 41 9.63 -2.29 -2.15
CA THR A 41 9.95 -3.67 -2.57
C THR A 41 9.10 -4.68 -1.81
N ALA A 42 9.01 -4.55 -0.48
CA ALA A 42 8.23 -5.42 0.37
C ALA A 42 6.74 -5.36 0.00
N MET A 43 6.20 -4.16 -0.17
CA MET A 43 4.81 -3.95 -0.57
C MET A 43 4.51 -4.53 -1.97
N SER A 44 5.43 -4.35 -2.93
CA SER A 44 5.30 -4.97 -4.26
C SER A 44 5.24 -6.49 -4.17
N LEU A 45 6.03 -7.10 -3.28
CA LEU A 45 6.02 -8.55 -3.07
C LEU A 45 4.73 -9.01 -2.39
N ILE A 46 4.27 -8.31 -1.36
CA ILE A 46 3.00 -8.60 -0.67
C ILE A 46 1.85 -8.58 -1.67
N PHE A 47 1.77 -7.55 -2.51
CA PHE A 47 0.72 -7.46 -3.52
C PHE A 47 0.87 -8.51 -4.63
N ALA A 48 2.08 -8.85 -5.05
CA ALA A 48 2.30 -9.94 -6.01
C ALA A 48 1.78 -11.29 -5.46
N VAL A 49 2.02 -11.57 -4.18
CA VAL A 49 1.47 -12.77 -3.51
C VAL A 49 -0.05 -12.66 -3.38
N PHE A 50 -0.56 -11.51 -2.98
CA PHE A 50 -2.01 -11.27 -2.84
C PHE A 50 -2.77 -11.52 -4.16
N LEU A 51 -2.20 -11.13 -5.31
CA LEU A 51 -2.81 -11.35 -6.63
C LEU A 51 -2.96 -12.82 -7.03
N THR A 52 -2.26 -13.75 -6.37
CA THR A 52 -2.40 -15.18 -6.64
C THR A 52 -3.73 -15.74 -6.13
N ASN A 53 -4.26 -15.17 -5.05
CA ASN A 53 -5.54 -15.52 -4.45
C ASN A 53 -6.12 -14.29 -3.73
N PRO A 54 -6.70 -13.34 -4.49
CA PRO A 54 -7.14 -12.07 -3.93
C PRO A 54 -8.30 -12.28 -2.96
N ALA A 55 -8.20 -11.65 -1.79
CA ALA A 55 -9.28 -11.63 -0.81
C ALA A 55 -10.34 -10.57 -1.19
N PRO A 56 -11.62 -10.77 -0.86
CA PRO A 56 -12.66 -9.79 -1.15
C PRO A 56 -12.44 -8.46 -0.41
N ILE A 57 -11.69 -8.45 0.69
CA ILE A 57 -11.34 -7.27 1.47
C ILE A 57 -9.86 -7.33 1.84
N CYS A 58 -9.15 -6.21 1.66
CA CYS A 58 -7.77 -6.01 2.08
C CYS A 58 -7.67 -4.78 3.00
N VAL A 59 -7.08 -4.93 4.18
CA VAL A 59 -6.88 -3.84 5.15
C VAL A 59 -5.39 -3.51 5.22
N LEU A 60 -5.06 -2.23 5.04
CA LEU A 60 -3.69 -1.73 5.05
C LEU A 60 -3.57 -0.64 6.12
N ASP A 61 -2.60 -0.78 7.02
CA ASP A 61 -2.41 0.13 8.15
C ASP A 61 -1.05 0.83 8.06
N GLU A 62 -1.07 2.15 7.78
CA GLU A 62 0.08 3.05 7.65
C GLU A 62 1.22 2.53 6.76
N VAL A 63 0.89 1.73 5.75
CA VAL A 63 1.87 1.11 4.84
C VAL A 63 2.61 2.14 3.97
N ASP A 64 2.07 3.34 3.84
CA ASP A 64 2.59 4.47 3.08
C ASP A 64 3.46 5.42 3.91
N ALA A 65 3.56 5.25 5.23
CA ALA A 65 4.38 6.07 6.12
C ALA A 65 5.88 6.19 5.72
N PRO A 66 6.56 5.14 5.22
CA PRO A 66 7.97 5.23 4.83
C PRO A 66 8.20 5.74 3.38
N LEU A 67 7.14 6.08 2.65
CA LEU A 67 7.22 6.44 1.24
C LEU A 67 7.29 7.97 1.05
N ASP A 68 8.01 8.40 0.01
CA ASP A 68 7.93 9.78 -0.48
C ASP A 68 6.69 9.98 -1.36
N ASP A 69 6.31 11.23 -1.62
CA ASP A 69 5.11 11.60 -2.39
C ASP A 69 4.99 10.85 -3.72
N HIS A 70 6.12 10.73 -4.46
CA HIS A 70 6.16 10.03 -5.74
C HIS A 70 5.86 8.54 -5.62
N ASN A 71 6.37 7.88 -4.58
CA ASN A 71 6.09 6.46 -4.36
C ASN A 71 4.70 6.24 -3.76
N VAL A 72 4.14 7.19 -3.01
CA VAL A 72 2.74 7.16 -2.57
C VAL A 72 1.78 7.21 -3.76
N GLU A 73 2.05 8.05 -4.76
CA GLU A 73 1.25 8.07 -5.99
C GLU A 73 1.28 6.72 -6.72
N ARG A 74 2.46 6.10 -6.82
CA ARG A 74 2.62 4.77 -7.42
C ARG A 74 1.85 3.69 -6.67
N PHE A 75 1.90 3.74 -5.34
CA PHE A 75 1.13 2.86 -4.47
C PHE A 75 -0.37 3.02 -4.71
N CYS A 76 -0.88 4.26 -4.74
CA CYS A 76 -2.30 4.52 -5.01
C CYS A 76 -2.73 4.01 -6.39
N ASN A 77 -1.90 4.19 -7.42
CA ASN A 77 -2.19 3.70 -8.77
C ASN A 77 -2.27 2.17 -8.82
N LEU A 78 -1.35 1.48 -8.13
CA LEU A 78 -1.37 0.02 -8.02
C LEU A 78 -2.65 -0.46 -7.34
N MET A 79 -3.06 0.18 -6.24
CA MET A 79 -4.29 -0.17 -5.55
C MET A 79 -5.53 0.03 -6.41
N ASP A 80 -5.60 1.13 -7.15
CA ASP A 80 -6.68 1.41 -8.11
C ASP A 80 -6.79 0.31 -9.17
N GLU A 81 -5.65 -0.13 -9.71
CA GLU A 81 -5.60 -1.24 -10.68
C GLU A 81 -6.02 -2.57 -10.04
N MET A 82 -5.55 -2.86 -8.84
CA MET A 82 -5.90 -4.09 -8.12
C MET A 82 -7.39 -4.14 -7.81
N SER A 83 -7.98 -3.04 -7.34
CA SER A 83 -9.42 -2.92 -7.05
C SER A 83 -10.26 -3.25 -8.29
N LYS A 84 -9.87 -2.71 -9.45
CA LYS A 84 -10.55 -2.93 -10.74
C LYS A 84 -10.39 -4.34 -11.29
N THR A 85 -9.23 -4.97 -11.07
CA THR A 85 -8.91 -6.28 -11.66
C THR A 85 -9.32 -7.48 -10.81
N THR A 86 -9.41 -7.31 -9.50
CA THR A 86 -9.64 -8.42 -8.56
C THR A 86 -10.95 -8.33 -7.78
N GLU A 87 -11.75 -7.27 -7.97
CA GLU A 87 -12.93 -6.95 -7.16
C GLU A 87 -12.63 -6.82 -5.65
N THR A 88 -11.35 -6.66 -5.28
CA THR A 88 -10.91 -6.46 -3.90
C THR A 88 -11.32 -5.09 -3.40
N ARG A 89 -11.96 -5.04 -2.22
CA ARG A 89 -12.24 -3.78 -1.52
C ARG A 89 -11.09 -3.45 -0.58
N PHE A 90 -10.54 -2.25 -0.70
CA PHE A 90 -9.47 -1.80 0.17
C PHE A 90 -9.99 -0.92 1.31
N VAL A 91 -9.46 -1.13 2.51
CA VAL A 91 -9.64 -0.27 3.68
C VAL A 91 -8.25 0.17 4.12
N ILE A 92 -7.96 1.47 4.00
CA ILE A 92 -6.65 2.02 4.35
C ILE A 92 -6.78 2.90 5.58
N ILE A 93 -5.88 2.68 6.54
CA ILE A 93 -5.62 3.58 7.65
C ILE A 93 -4.35 4.35 7.28
N THR A 94 -4.44 5.67 7.16
CA THR A 94 -3.32 6.52 6.75
C THR A 94 -3.51 7.93 7.29
N HIS A 95 -2.40 8.63 7.47
CA HIS A 95 -2.35 10.08 7.68
C HIS A 95 -1.80 10.84 6.45
N ASN A 96 -1.53 10.16 5.34
CA ASN A 96 -0.94 10.74 4.13
C ASN A 96 -2.00 11.46 3.26
N PRO A 97 -1.88 12.77 3.01
CA PRO A 97 -2.85 13.53 2.23
C PRO A 97 -3.02 13.04 0.78
N ILE A 98 -1.98 12.51 0.15
CA ILE A 98 -2.03 12.01 -1.23
C ILE A 98 -2.88 10.74 -1.27
N THR A 99 -2.64 9.81 -0.34
CA THR A 99 -3.46 8.60 -0.21
C THR A 99 -4.92 8.97 0.08
N MET A 100 -5.17 9.88 1.02
CA MET A 100 -6.53 10.33 1.34
C MET A 100 -7.27 10.92 0.14
N ALA A 101 -6.59 11.72 -0.67
CA ALA A 101 -7.18 12.35 -1.87
C ALA A 101 -7.52 11.34 -2.98
N ARG A 102 -7.01 10.10 -2.89
CA ARG A 102 -7.23 9.04 -3.88
C ARG A 102 -8.31 8.03 -3.47
N MET A 103 -8.92 8.18 -2.30
CA MET A 103 -9.94 7.27 -1.79
C MET A 103 -11.35 7.67 -2.24
N ASP A 104 -12.26 6.69 -2.35
CA ASP A 104 -13.68 6.98 -2.65
C ASP A 104 -14.41 7.65 -1.48
N ARG A 105 -14.07 7.26 -0.24
CA ARG A 105 -14.70 7.76 1.00
C ARG A 105 -13.67 7.87 2.10
N LEU A 106 -13.79 8.92 2.91
CA LEU A 106 -12.95 9.14 4.08
C LEU A 106 -13.76 8.96 5.36
N PHE A 107 -13.17 8.25 6.32
CA PHE A 107 -13.67 8.13 7.67
C PHE A 107 -12.66 8.75 8.62
N GLY A 108 -12.99 9.93 9.16
CA GLY A 108 -12.21 10.57 10.21
C GLY A 108 -12.53 9.92 11.54
N VAL A 109 -11.49 9.57 12.30
CA VAL A 109 -11.64 9.11 13.69
C VAL A 109 -11.15 10.24 14.60
N THR A 110 -12.01 10.69 15.51
CA THR A 110 -11.71 11.76 16.46
C THR A 110 -11.96 11.28 17.89
N MET A 111 -11.39 11.97 18.86
CA MET A 111 -11.64 11.72 20.30
C MET A 111 -12.13 13.01 20.94
N ALA A 112 -13.45 13.24 20.90
CA ALA A 112 -14.06 14.39 21.56
C ALA A 112 -14.01 14.25 23.09
N GLU A 113 -14.13 13.02 23.58
CA GLU A 113 -13.96 12.64 24.97
C GLU A 113 -12.76 11.69 25.10
N GLN A 114 -11.99 11.82 26.17
CA GLN A 114 -10.78 11.03 26.37
C GLN A 114 -11.12 9.54 26.43
N GLY A 115 -10.53 8.76 25.52
CA GLY A 115 -10.73 7.32 25.45
C GLY A 115 -12.00 6.88 24.71
N VAL A 116 -12.79 7.81 24.18
CA VAL A 116 -13.98 7.49 23.36
C VAL A 116 -13.76 7.96 21.93
N SER A 117 -13.50 7.01 21.04
CA SER A 117 -13.39 7.27 19.61
C SER A 117 -14.77 7.54 19.00
N GLN A 118 -14.87 8.60 18.21
CA GLN A 118 -16.03 8.95 17.40
C GLN A 118 -15.64 8.92 15.92
N LEU A 119 -16.51 8.34 15.10
CA LEU A 119 -16.29 8.21 13.67
C LEU A 119 -17.14 9.23 12.92
N VAL A 120 -16.49 10.01 12.06
CA VAL A 120 -17.13 10.98 11.16
C VAL A 120 -16.84 10.56 9.73
N SER A 121 -17.83 10.61 8.83
CA SER A 121 -17.67 10.21 7.43
C SER A 121 -17.77 11.41 6.50
N VAL A 122 -16.88 11.49 5.53
CA VAL A 122 -16.92 12.46 4.43
C VAL A 122 -16.92 11.69 3.11
N ASP A 123 -17.87 12.02 2.24
CA ASP A 123 -17.90 11.56 0.86
C ASP A 123 -17.17 12.58 -0.01
N LEU A 124 -16.02 12.19 -0.57
CA LEU A 124 -15.16 13.09 -1.33
C LEU A 124 -15.80 13.48 -2.68
N GLN A 125 -16.50 12.57 -3.34
CA GLN A 125 -17.16 12.85 -4.61
C GLN A 125 -18.31 13.84 -4.42
N ALA A 126 -19.08 13.70 -3.34
CA ALA A 126 -20.13 14.65 -3.00
C ALA A 126 -19.56 16.04 -2.65
N ALA A 127 -18.42 16.09 -1.95
CA ALA A 127 -17.76 17.34 -1.57
C ALA A 127 -17.23 18.12 -2.79
N GLU A 128 -16.67 17.43 -3.79
CA GLU A 128 -16.23 18.05 -5.06
C GLU A 128 -17.41 18.67 -5.82
N ALA A 129 -18.53 17.94 -5.96
CA ALA A 129 -19.71 18.42 -6.66
C ALA A 129 -20.32 19.68 -6.02
N MET A 130 -20.29 19.79 -4.68
CA MET A 130 -20.75 20.99 -3.97
C MET A 130 -19.83 22.20 -4.20
N ARG A 131 -18.52 21.97 -4.35
CA ARG A 131 -17.55 23.04 -4.62
C ARG A 131 -17.68 23.60 -6.03
N GLU A 132 -18.00 22.78 -7.03
CA GLU A 132 -18.23 23.24 -8.41
C GLU A 132 -19.56 23.99 -8.58
N ALA A 133 -20.54 23.74 -7.69
CA ALA A 133 -21.83 24.41 -7.68
C ALA A 133 -21.84 25.76 -6.93
N SER A 134 -20.74 26.12 -6.27
CA SER A 134 -20.59 27.35 -5.46
C SER A 134 -19.71 28.39 -6.17
#